data_AF-A0AAJ8KZ64-F1
#
_entry.id   AF-A0AAJ8KZ64-F1
#
_cell.length_a   1.000
_cell.length_b   1.000
_cell.length_c   1.000
_cell.angle_alpha   90.00
_cell.angle_beta   90.00
_cell.angle_gamma   90.00
#
_symmetry.space_group_name_H-M   'P 1'
#
loop_
_entity.id
_entity.type
_entity.pdbx_description
1 polymer ?
#
loop_
_entity_poly.entity_id
_entity_poly.type
_entity_poly.pdbx_seq_one_letter_code
_entity_poly.pdbx_strand_id
1 'polypeptide(L)'
;MSFSLSRDRGKFEWASNDLWALFCQRSNFFKPRVYRMMWDILRFNLFAIDFLLENGEAEGLSIGEYLDREGYSQAFKEDYLLPLTAGIWSIPPEKVALDFPAMALIRFFHNHQMLQLWGKPSWLTIKGGSKTYVDYITSQMDSAKLHLNVDQAVQLLGSDISREEKDLLGNCNWSANQCVVHYDENLMPIRKKAWTAWNYLTSTSYIHPSHESKTSASEVSSISM
;
A
#
# COMPACT_ATOMS: atom_id res chain seq x y z
N MET A 1 0.47 -6.83 12.03
CA MET A 1 0.50 -7.47 10.69
C MET A 1 1.95 -7.61 10.26
N SER A 2 2.32 -8.69 9.56
CA SER A 2 3.69 -8.92 9.09
C SER A 2 3.86 -8.63 7.61
N PHE A 3 5.03 -8.13 7.25
CA PHE A 3 5.40 -7.74 5.89
C PHE A 3 6.75 -8.34 5.49
N SER A 4 6.89 -8.70 4.22
CA SER A 4 8.14 -9.14 3.62
C SER A 4 8.33 -8.57 2.23
N LEU A 5 9.59 -8.51 1.82
CA LEU A 5 10.00 -8.17 0.48
C LEU A 5 10.83 -9.31 -0.11
N SER A 6 10.52 -9.70 -1.35
CA SER A 6 11.40 -10.52 -2.18
C SER A 6 11.68 -9.81 -3.49
N ARG A 7 12.97 -9.56 -3.76
CA ARG A 7 13.43 -8.89 -4.98
C ARG A 7 14.24 -9.81 -5.89
N ASP A 8 14.02 -9.64 -7.18
CA ASP A 8 14.73 -10.32 -8.27
C ASP A 8 14.68 -11.83 -8.16
N ARG A 9 13.49 -12.38 -7.89
CA ARG A 9 13.29 -13.82 -7.67
C ARG A 9 14.19 -14.32 -6.53
N GLY A 10 14.09 -13.67 -5.37
CA GLY A 10 14.78 -14.07 -4.14
C GLY A 10 16.29 -13.83 -4.10
N LYS A 11 16.86 -12.97 -4.96
CA LYS A 11 18.25 -12.50 -4.78
C LYS A 11 18.39 -11.70 -3.49
N PHE A 12 17.36 -10.94 -3.13
CA PHE A 12 17.28 -10.21 -1.87
C PHE A 12 15.91 -10.43 -1.20
N GLU A 13 15.91 -10.91 0.04
CA GLU A 13 14.71 -11.17 0.83
C GLU A 13 14.91 -10.74 2.29
N TRP A 14 13.86 -10.18 2.89
CA TRP A 14 13.77 -9.95 4.33
C TRP A 14 12.31 -9.92 4.77
N ALA A 15 12.05 -10.17 6.05
CA ALA A 15 10.71 -10.13 6.63
C ALA A 15 10.69 -9.51 8.03
N SER A 16 9.54 -8.97 8.43
CA SER A 16 9.36 -8.21 9.66
C SER A 16 8.90 -9.04 10.87
N ASN A 17 8.88 -10.38 10.78
CA ASN A 17 8.33 -11.23 11.85
C ASN A 17 9.20 -11.20 13.10
N ASP A 18 10.49 -11.41 12.93
CA ASP A 18 11.49 -11.52 13.98
C ASP A 18 12.89 -11.30 13.39
N LEU A 19 13.92 -11.32 14.24
CA LEU A 19 15.31 -11.12 13.82
C LEU A 19 15.83 -12.23 12.88
N TRP A 20 15.32 -13.46 12.97
CA TRP A 20 15.70 -14.56 12.09
C TRP A 20 15.06 -14.43 10.70
N ALA A 21 13.85 -13.89 10.63
CA ALA A 21 13.13 -13.58 9.40
C ALA A 21 13.71 -12.34 8.71
N LEU A 22 14.19 -11.36 9.48
CA LEU A 22 14.93 -10.20 8.98
C LEU A 22 16.20 -10.61 8.23
N PHE A 23 16.94 -11.57 8.79
CA PHE A 23 18.12 -12.17 8.16
C PHE A 23 17.81 -13.57 7.58
N CYS A 24 16.65 -13.74 6.95
CA CYS A 24 16.28 -15.01 6.30
C CYS A 24 17.36 -15.50 5.31
N GLN A 25 18.16 -14.57 4.77
CA GLN A 25 19.43 -14.80 4.10
C GLN A 25 20.61 -14.50 5.03
N ARG A 26 21.46 -15.50 5.32
CA ARG A 26 22.68 -15.30 6.12
C ARG A 26 23.61 -14.23 5.55
N SER A 27 23.69 -14.11 4.22
CA SER A 27 24.50 -13.08 3.57
C SER A 27 24.01 -11.66 3.86
N ASN A 28 22.72 -11.45 4.16
CA ASN A 28 22.17 -10.14 4.51
C ASN A 28 22.71 -9.62 5.85
N PHE A 29 23.13 -10.51 6.75
CA PHE A 29 23.79 -10.14 7.99
C PHE A 29 25.11 -9.39 7.75
N PHE A 30 25.77 -9.59 6.62
CA PHE A 30 27.03 -8.90 6.31
C PHE A 30 26.85 -7.72 5.35
N LYS A 31 25.62 -7.35 4.99
CA LYS A 31 25.35 -6.25 4.05
C LYS A 31 25.10 -4.94 4.80
N PRO A 32 25.96 -3.91 4.64
CA PRO A 32 25.75 -2.60 5.24
C PRO A 32 24.40 -1.97 4.84
N ARG A 33 23.92 -2.26 3.62
CA ARG A 33 22.63 -1.81 3.10
C ARG A 33 21.45 -2.19 4.02
N VAL A 34 21.46 -3.38 4.61
CA VAL A 34 20.39 -3.88 5.48
C VAL A 34 20.36 -3.09 6.79
N TYR A 35 21.53 -2.85 7.39
CA TYR A 35 21.63 -2.05 8.61
C TYR A 35 21.25 -0.58 8.36
N ARG A 36 21.65 -0.01 7.22
CA ARG A 36 21.25 1.34 6.85
C ARG A 36 19.74 1.45 6.68
N MET A 37 19.10 0.47 6.03
CA MET A 37 17.64 0.38 5.94
C MET A 37 17.01 0.32 7.33
N MET A 38 17.45 -0.58 8.21
CA MET A 38 16.90 -0.71 9.56
C MET A 38 17.03 0.58 10.38
N TRP A 39 18.19 1.25 10.30
CA TRP A 39 18.41 2.53 10.95
C TRP A 39 17.42 3.58 10.47
N ASP A 40 17.23 3.67 9.14
CA ASP A 40 16.29 4.60 8.54
C ASP A 40 14.82 4.26 8.87
N ILE A 41 14.45 2.98 9.05
CA ILE A 41 13.13 2.58 9.56
C ILE A 41 12.92 3.13 10.97
N LEU A 42 13.89 2.94 11.87
CA LEU A 42 13.80 3.46 13.24
C LEU A 42 13.72 4.98 13.24
N ARG A 43 14.57 5.64 12.44
CA ARG A 43 14.57 7.10 12.27
C ARG A 43 13.20 7.59 11.79
N PHE A 44 12.65 6.99 10.74
CA PHE A 44 11.34 7.37 10.20
C PHE A 44 10.23 7.19 11.24
N ASN A 45 10.22 6.06 11.94
CA ASN A 45 9.21 5.78 12.97
C ASN A 45 9.25 6.76 14.15
N LEU A 46 10.43 7.28 14.49
CA LEU A 46 10.61 8.22 15.59
C LEU A 46 10.29 9.68 15.19
N PHE A 47 10.69 10.11 13.98
CA PHE A 47 10.68 11.53 13.62
C PHE A 47 9.65 11.92 12.55
N ALA A 48 9.03 10.96 11.86
CA ALA A 48 8.08 11.30 10.79
C ALA A 48 6.87 12.10 11.31
N ILE A 49 6.48 11.95 12.58
CA ILE A 49 5.33 12.68 13.13
C ILE A 49 5.61 14.18 13.28
N ASP A 50 6.87 14.58 13.48
CA ASP A 50 7.28 15.98 13.61
C ASP A 50 6.94 16.76 12.34
N PHE A 51 7.01 16.10 11.17
CA PHE A 51 6.57 16.65 9.90
C PHE A 51 5.09 17.11 9.92
N LEU A 52 4.22 16.39 10.63
CA LEU A 52 2.79 16.74 10.76
C LEU A 52 2.57 17.92 11.72
N LEU A 53 3.45 18.10 12.71
CA LEU A 53 3.31 19.11 13.76
C LEU A 53 3.90 20.46 13.33
N GLU A 54 5.00 20.44 12.57
CA GLU A 54 5.76 21.64 12.23
C GLU A 54 5.29 22.31 10.94
N ASN A 55 4.67 21.56 10.01
CA ASN A 55 4.36 22.06 8.67
C ASN A 55 2.85 22.14 8.40
N GLY A 56 2.23 23.24 8.83
CA GLY A 56 0.90 23.64 8.32
C GLY A 56 0.88 23.99 6.83
N GLU A 57 2.05 24.06 6.17
CA GLU A 57 2.24 24.58 4.80
C GLU A 57 2.87 23.56 3.81
N ALA A 58 3.16 22.31 4.21
CA ALA A 58 3.74 21.31 3.30
C ALA A 58 2.69 20.65 2.37
N GLU A 59 1.71 21.41 1.90
CA GLU A 59 0.76 20.95 0.89
C GLU A 59 1.49 20.67 -0.42
N GLY A 60 1.35 19.45 -0.93
CA GLY A 60 1.88 19.05 -2.23
C GLY A 60 3.27 18.39 -2.22
N LEU A 61 3.97 18.28 -1.09
CA LEU A 61 5.23 17.54 -1.03
C LEU A 61 4.99 16.04 -1.23
N SER A 62 5.60 15.45 -2.24
CA SER A 62 5.58 14.00 -2.45
C SER A 62 6.39 13.29 -1.37
N ILE A 63 6.08 12.01 -1.12
CA ILE A 63 6.87 11.20 -0.21
C ILE A 63 8.31 11.04 -0.71
N GLY A 64 8.54 10.94 -2.02
CA GLY A 64 9.89 10.86 -2.59
C GLY A 64 10.74 12.07 -2.21
N GLU A 65 10.22 13.27 -2.45
CA GLU A 65 10.89 14.54 -2.13
C GLU A 65 11.14 14.72 -0.64
N TYR A 66 10.15 14.37 0.21
CA TYR A 66 10.34 14.35 1.66
C TYR A 66 11.53 13.46 2.04
N LEU A 67 11.58 12.25 1.49
CA LEU A 67 12.64 11.31 1.84
C LEU A 67 14.03 11.74 1.32
N ASP A 68 14.10 12.40 0.17
CA ASP A 68 15.34 13.00 -0.35
C ASP A 68 15.80 14.16 0.53
N ARG A 69 14.88 15.08 0.88
CA ARG A 69 15.16 16.24 1.72
C ARG A 69 15.70 15.84 3.10
N GLU A 70 15.11 14.82 3.73
CA GLU A 70 15.53 14.35 5.05
C GLU A 70 16.73 13.38 5.00
N GLY A 71 17.23 13.04 3.80
CA GLY A 71 18.43 12.20 3.63
C GLY A 71 18.23 10.73 3.97
N TYR A 72 17.06 10.16 3.67
CA TYR A 72 16.81 8.73 3.80
C TYR A 72 17.50 7.94 2.69
N SER A 73 18.05 6.77 3.01
CA SER A 73 18.78 5.95 2.05
C SER A 73 17.89 5.32 0.99
N GLN A 74 18.47 5.01 -0.17
CA GLN A 74 17.80 4.19 -1.19
C GLN A 74 17.38 2.81 -0.66
N ALA A 75 18.14 2.24 0.28
CA ALA A 75 17.77 1.01 0.95
C ALA A 75 16.41 1.13 1.65
N PHE A 76 16.21 2.20 2.42
CA PHE A 76 14.93 2.45 3.08
C PHE A 76 13.79 2.69 2.09
N LYS A 77 14.03 3.51 1.05
CA LYS A 77 13.03 3.83 0.03
C LYS A 77 12.59 2.57 -0.72
N GLU A 78 13.53 1.90 -1.36
CA GLU A 78 13.28 0.82 -2.30
C GLU A 78 13.00 -0.52 -1.62
N ASP A 79 13.61 -0.77 -0.46
CA ASP A 79 13.55 -2.09 0.20
C ASP A 79 12.50 -2.15 1.32
N TYR A 80 11.88 -1.03 1.69
CA TYR A 80 10.88 -0.98 2.75
C TYR A 80 9.70 -0.06 2.44
N LEU A 81 9.91 1.26 2.41
CA LEU A 81 8.79 2.20 2.49
C LEU A 81 7.95 2.21 1.21
N LEU A 82 8.58 2.29 0.03
CA LEU A 82 7.84 2.31 -1.24
C LEU A 82 7.14 0.97 -1.51
N PRO A 83 7.76 -0.21 -1.33
CA PRO A 83 7.06 -1.50 -1.44
C PRO A 83 5.89 -1.64 -0.47
N LEU A 84 6.06 -1.22 0.79
CA LEU A 84 5.01 -1.30 1.80
C LEU A 84 3.81 -0.42 1.40
N THR A 85 4.08 0.82 1.00
CA THR A 85 3.05 1.75 0.52
C THR A 85 2.40 1.25 -0.77
N ALA A 86 3.18 0.77 -1.74
CA ALA A 86 2.67 0.17 -2.97
C ALA A 86 1.72 -0.98 -2.68
N GLY A 87 2.04 -1.84 -1.71
CA GLY A 87 1.16 -2.94 -1.27
C GLY A 87 -0.14 -2.44 -0.64
N ILE A 88 -0.10 -1.41 0.20
CA ILE A 88 -1.30 -0.90 0.90
C ILE A 88 -2.27 -0.23 -0.08
N TRP A 89 -1.76 0.56 -1.03
CA TRP A 89 -2.58 1.32 -1.97
C TRP A 89 -2.75 0.64 -3.32
N SER A 90 -2.13 -0.53 -3.54
CA SER A 90 -2.17 -1.26 -4.82
C SER A 90 -1.81 -0.35 -6.00
N ILE A 91 -0.72 0.40 -5.85
CA ILE A 91 -0.18 1.29 -6.88
C ILE A 91 1.29 0.96 -7.17
N PRO A 92 1.78 1.20 -8.39
CA PRO A 92 3.19 1.01 -8.71
C PRO A 92 4.11 1.84 -7.79
N PRO A 93 5.23 1.29 -7.30
CA PRO A 93 6.10 1.96 -6.33
C PRO A 93 6.75 3.24 -6.86
N GLU A 94 6.95 3.39 -8.17
CA GLU A 94 7.44 4.63 -8.80
C GLU A 94 6.39 5.74 -8.67
N LYS A 95 5.12 5.38 -8.88
CA LYS A 95 4.00 6.30 -8.72
C LYS A 95 3.80 6.71 -7.26
N VAL A 96 4.10 5.80 -6.32
CA VAL A 96 4.15 6.15 -4.89
C VAL A 96 5.16 7.27 -4.67
N ALA A 97 6.41 7.09 -5.12
CA ALA A 97 7.49 8.03 -4.84
C ALA A 97 7.20 9.42 -5.42
N LEU A 98 6.68 9.47 -6.65
CA LEU A 98 6.44 10.71 -7.39
C LEU A 98 5.17 11.44 -6.94
N ASP A 99 4.07 10.73 -6.77
CA ASP A 99 2.75 11.36 -6.69
C ASP A 99 2.14 11.29 -5.28
N PHE A 100 2.61 10.39 -4.41
CA PHE A 100 1.92 10.14 -3.14
C PHE A 100 2.25 11.23 -2.10
N PRO A 101 1.26 11.95 -1.54
CA PRO A 101 1.53 13.03 -0.60
C PRO A 101 2.16 12.52 0.71
N ALA A 102 3.30 13.11 1.11
CA ALA A 102 4.01 12.73 2.33
C ALA A 102 3.11 12.84 3.58
N MET A 103 2.36 13.93 3.68
CA MET A 103 1.39 14.20 4.75
C MET A 103 0.35 13.08 4.87
N ALA A 104 -0.23 12.65 3.75
CA ALA A 104 -1.24 11.59 3.74
C ALA A 104 -0.64 10.27 4.22
N LEU A 105 0.56 9.92 3.75
CA LEU A 105 1.22 8.67 4.13
C LEU A 105 1.59 8.65 5.62
N ILE A 106 2.26 9.69 6.11
CA ILE A 106 2.73 9.77 7.49
C ILE A 106 1.52 9.78 8.45
N ARG A 107 0.47 10.54 8.12
CA ARG A 107 -0.77 10.55 8.91
C ARG A 107 -1.45 9.18 8.91
N PHE A 108 -1.48 8.48 7.78
CA PHE A 108 -1.98 7.11 7.72
C PHE A 108 -1.16 6.19 8.64
N PHE A 109 0.17 6.23 8.54
CA PHE A 109 1.06 5.38 9.35
C PHE A 109 0.89 5.66 10.84
N HIS A 110 0.71 6.92 11.22
CA HIS A 110 0.43 7.32 12.60
C HIS A 110 -0.93 6.75 13.08
N ASN A 111 -2.00 7.01 12.34
CA ASN A 111 -3.36 6.61 12.71
C ASN A 111 -3.51 5.07 12.79
N HIS A 112 -2.77 4.33 11.98
CA HIS A 112 -2.79 2.86 11.94
C HIS A 112 -1.69 2.23 12.81
N GLN A 113 -1.02 3.02 13.66
CA GLN A 113 -0.01 2.54 14.61
C GLN A 113 1.18 1.83 13.94
N MET A 114 1.48 2.19 12.68
CA MET A 114 2.59 1.62 11.90
C MET A 114 3.94 2.23 12.26
N LEU A 115 3.95 3.44 12.83
CA LEU A 115 5.15 4.11 13.36
C LEU A 115 5.56 3.60 14.75
N GLN A 116 4.70 2.86 15.46
CA GLN A 116 5.02 2.41 16.82
C GLN A 116 6.15 1.37 16.83
N LEU A 117 7.12 1.57 17.74
CA LEU A 117 8.21 0.60 17.95
C LEU A 117 7.76 -0.60 18.80
N TRP A 118 6.83 -0.38 19.73
CA TRP A 118 6.37 -1.35 20.71
C TRP A 118 4.84 -1.38 20.76
N GLY A 119 4.26 -2.48 21.23
CA GLY A 119 2.82 -2.56 21.49
C GLY A 119 1.94 -2.54 20.24
N LYS A 120 2.46 -2.97 19.09
CA LYS A 120 1.69 -3.01 17.83
C LYS A 120 0.39 -3.82 17.99
N PRO A 121 -0.74 -3.32 17.46
CA PRO A 121 -2.01 -3.98 17.60
C PRO A 121 -2.04 -5.30 16.81
N SER A 122 -2.73 -6.28 17.38
CA SER A 122 -3.12 -7.48 16.65
C SER A 122 -4.27 -7.14 15.70
N TRP A 123 -4.04 -7.35 14.41
CA TRP A 123 -5.08 -7.18 13.40
C TRP A 123 -5.97 -8.42 13.41
N LEU A 124 -7.26 -8.22 13.72
CA LEU A 124 -8.24 -9.28 13.85
C LEU A 124 -9.16 -9.30 12.62
N THR A 125 -9.69 -10.48 12.29
CA THR A 125 -10.73 -10.64 11.27
C THR A 125 -12.00 -11.21 11.90
N ILE A 126 -13.15 -10.86 11.32
CA ILE A 126 -14.43 -11.45 11.68
C ILE A 126 -14.51 -12.86 11.08
N LYS A 127 -15.01 -13.81 11.87
CA LYS A 127 -15.29 -15.17 11.40
C LYS A 127 -16.36 -15.12 10.32
N GLY A 128 -16.08 -15.73 9.16
CA GLY A 128 -16.94 -15.62 7.97
C GLY A 128 -16.53 -14.51 6.99
N GLY A 129 -15.49 -13.74 7.32
CA GLY A 129 -14.91 -12.75 6.43
C GLY A 129 -15.74 -11.48 6.32
N SER A 130 -15.44 -10.67 5.30
CA SER A 130 -16.06 -9.35 5.13
C SER A 130 -17.56 -9.41 4.88
N LYS A 131 -18.01 -10.46 4.16
CA LYS A 131 -19.43 -10.67 3.85
C LYS A 131 -20.31 -10.65 5.10
N THR A 132 -19.85 -11.18 6.22
CA THR A 132 -20.64 -11.24 7.46
C THR A 132 -21.03 -9.85 7.98
N TYR A 133 -20.10 -8.91 8.06
CA TYR A 133 -20.44 -7.56 8.53
C TYR A 133 -21.12 -6.72 7.45
N VAL A 134 -20.81 -6.96 6.17
CA VAL A 134 -21.50 -6.31 5.05
C VAL A 134 -22.98 -6.67 5.07
N ASP A 135 -23.32 -7.95 5.10
CA ASP A 135 -24.70 -8.44 5.12
C ASP A 135 -25.46 -7.85 6.32
N TYR A 136 -24.83 -7.84 7.50
CA TYR A 136 -25.41 -7.24 8.71
C TYR A 136 -25.70 -5.74 8.55
N ILE A 137 -24.71 -4.95 8.13
CA ILE A 137 -24.87 -3.49 7.93
C ILE A 137 -25.95 -3.22 6.89
N THR A 138 -25.94 -3.93 5.76
CA THR A 138 -26.93 -3.74 4.69
C THR A 138 -28.34 -4.12 5.13
N SER A 139 -28.50 -5.08 6.05
CA SER A 139 -29.83 -5.47 6.55
C SER A 139 -30.51 -4.40 7.43
N GLN A 140 -29.72 -3.46 7.97
CA GLN A 140 -30.20 -2.40 8.88
C GLN A 140 -30.17 -1.02 8.22
N MET A 141 -29.59 -0.90 7.03
CA MET A 141 -29.40 0.37 6.35
C MET A 141 -30.58 0.68 5.43
N ASP A 142 -31.00 1.94 5.43
CA ASP A 142 -31.94 2.45 4.43
C ASP A 142 -31.26 2.52 3.06
N SER A 143 -31.92 2.00 2.03
CA SER A 143 -31.52 2.10 0.62
C SER A 143 -31.15 3.53 0.18
N ALA A 144 -31.79 4.55 0.75
CA ALA A 144 -31.49 5.96 0.46
C ALA A 144 -30.11 6.44 0.97
N LYS A 145 -29.42 5.63 1.79
CA LYS A 145 -28.08 5.93 2.33
C LYS A 145 -26.96 5.14 1.65
N LEU A 146 -27.26 4.47 0.53
CA LEU A 146 -26.25 3.76 -0.24
C LEU A 146 -25.40 4.77 -1.02
N HIS A 147 -24.12 4.86 -0.68
CA HIS A 147 -23.13 5.62 -1.43
C HIS A 147 -22.44 4.69 -2.44
N LEU A 148 -22.65 4.97 -3.72
CA LEU A 148 -22.02 4.25 -4.82
C LEU A 148 -20.73 4.96 -5.24
N ASN A 149 -19.88 4.26 -5.98
CA ASN A 149 -18.70 4.90 -6.56
C ASN A 149 -19.12 5.96 -7.59
N VAL A 150 -18.17 6.85 -7.93
CA VAL A 150 -18.44 8.00 -8.77
C VAL A 150 -18.95 7.60 -10.17
N ASP A 151 -18.36 6.58 -10.78
CA ASP A 151 -18.78 6.09 -12.09
C ASP A 151 -20.22 5.56 -12.08
N GLN A 152 -20.60 4.80 -11.04
CA GLN A 152 -21.97 4.30 -10.87
C GLN A 152 -22.95 5.44 -10.60
N ALA A 153 -22.56 6.45 -9.83
CA ALA A 153 -23.39 7.63 -9.61
C ALA A 153 -23.63 8.39 -10.94
N VAL A 154 -22.59 8.60 -11.75
CA VAL A 154 -22.71 9.22 -13.08
C VAL A 154 -23.63 8.41 -14.00
N GLN A 155 -23.49 7.07 -13.99
CA GLN A 155 -24.37 6.20 -14.78
C GLN A 155 -25.84 6.28 -14.35
N LEU A 156 -26.10 6.35 -13.04
CA LEU A 156 -27.47 6.44 -12.51
C LEU A 156 -28.12 7.79 -12.76
N LEU A 157 -27.35 8.89 -12.66
CA LEU A 157 -27.86 10.24 -12.95
C LEU A 157 -28.17 10.42 -14.44
N GLY A 158 -27.48 9.70 -15.33
CA GLY A 158 -27.83 9.62 -16.75
C GLY A 158 -27.94 10.99 -17.41
N SER A 159 -29.12 11.31 -17.97
CA SER A 159 -29.40 12.61 -18.61
C SER A 159 -29.64 13.75 -17.62
N ASP A 160 -29.88 13.45 -16.35
CA ASP A 160 -30.25 14.43 -15.33
C ASP A 160 -29.02 15.04 -14.65
N ILE A 161 -27.81 14.55 -14.97
CA ILE A 161 -26.57 15.10 -14.45
C ILE A 161 -26.33 16.52 -14.98
N SER A 162 -26.15 17.46 -14.06
CA SER A 162 -25.76 18.84 -14.40
C SER A 162 -24.34 18.90 -14.94
N ARG A 163 -23.99 20.03 -15.56
CA ARG A 163 -22.64 20.25 -16.07
C ARG A 163 -21.62 20.27 -14.93
N GLU A 164 -21.97 20.94 -13.83
CA GLU A 164 -21.14 21.06 -12.64
C GLU A 164 -20.90 19.69 -11.98
N GLU A 165 -21.93 18.86 -11.84
CA GLU A 165 -21.78 17.50 -11.33
C GLU A 165 -20.91 16.65 -12.25
N LYS A 166 -21.08 16.76 -13.56
CA LYS A 166 -20.27 16.03 -14.53
C LYS A 166 -18.79 16.45 -14.47
N ASP A 167 -18.51 17.73 -14.30
CA ASP A 167 -17.14 18.24 -14.17
C ASP A 167 -16.51 17.81 -12.83
N LEU A 168 -17.26 17.78 -11.74
CA LEU A 168 -16.78 17.32 -10.43
C LEU A 168 -16.54 15.80 -10.39
N LEU A 169 -17.50 15.02 -10.88
CA LEU A 169 -17.48 13.56 -10.85
C LEU A 169 -16.58 12.96 -11.94
N GLY A 170 -16.41 13.65 -13.08
CA GLY A 170 -15.64 13.14 -14.22
C GLY A 170 -14.11 13.16 -14.04
N ASN A 171 -13.60 13.76 -12.97
CA ASN A 171 -12.16 13.93 -12.74
C ASN A 171 -11.51 12.84 -11.86
N CYS A 172 -12.27 11.81 -11.47
CA CYS A 172 -11.72 10.68 -10.74
C CYS A 172 -10.91 9.76 -11.67
N ASN A 173 -9.72 9.37 -11.22
CA ASN A 173 -8.90 8.36 -11.91
C ASN A 173 -8.91 7.06 -11.12
N TRP A 174 -8.96 5.94 -11.84
CA TRP A 174 -8.95 4.60 -11.26
C TRP A 174 -7.69 3.83 -11.67
N SER A 175 -7.31 2.84 -10.87
CA SER A 175 -6.30 1.84 -11.21
C SER A 175 -6.95 0.47 -11.14
N ALA A 176 -6.88 -0.30 -12.22
CA ALA A 176 -7.29 -1.69 -12.20
C ALA A 176 -6.35 -2.50 -11.30
N ASN A 177 -6.92 -3.37 -10.48
CA ASN A 177 -6.19 -4.29 -9.63
C ASN A 177 -6.75 -5.69 -9.84
N GLN A 178 -5.90 -6.63 -10.24
CA GLN A 178 -6.29 -8.03 -10.36
C GLN A 178 -6.02 -8.75 -9.04
N CYS A 179 -7.06 -9.36 -8.47
CA CYS A 179 -6.95 -10.20 -7.29
C CYS A 179 -7.14 -11.66 -7.70
N VAL A 180 -6.14 -12.51 -7.44
CA VAL A 180 -6.16 -13.94 -7.75
C VAL A 180 -5.97 -14.72 -6.45
N VAL A 181 -6.90 -15.63 -6.15
CA VAL A 181 -6.75 -16.59 -5.07
C VAL A 181 -5.90 -17.75 -5.58
N HIS A 182 -4.80 -18.05 -4.91
CA HIS A 182 -3.90 -19.13 -5.28
C HIS A 182 -3.38 -19.89 -4.06
N TYR A 183 -2.86 -21.09 -4.31
CA TYR A 183 -2.09 -21.90 -3.36
C TYR A 183 -0.69 -22.25 -3.89
N ASP A 184 -0.30 -21.68 -5.04
CA ASP A 184 1.00 -21.93 -5.67
C ASP A 184 2.14 -21.35 -4.83
N GLU A 185 2.98 -22.22 -4.26
CA GLU A 185 4.16 -21.82 -3.49
C GLU A 185 5.22 -21.11 -4.36
N ASN A 186 5.20 -21.27 -5.68
CA ASN A 186 6.12 -20.57 -6.58
C ASN A 186 5.82 -19.07 -6.68
N LEU A 187 4.62 -18.64 -6.25
CA LEU A 187 4.22 -17.24 -6.13
C LEU A 187 4.48 -16.66 -4.73
N MET A 188 5.30 -17.34 -3.92
CA MET A 188 5.73 -16.91 -2.59
C MET A 188 7.23 -16.57 -2.57
N PRO A 189 7.74 -15.88 -1.53
CA PRO A 189 9.19 -15.73 -1.34
C PRO A 189 9.89 -17.10 -1.34
N ILE A 190 11.08 -17.17 -1.93
CA ILE A 190 11.84 -18.42 -2.07
C ILE A 190 12.14 -19.02 -0.69
N ARG A 191 12.44 -18.15 0.29
CA ARG A 191 12.73 -18.59 1.65
C ARG A 191 11.45 -18.58 2.46
N LYS A 192 11.02 -19.75 2.93
CA LYS A 192 9.86 -19.89 3.84
C LYS A 192 9.96 -19.02 5.10
N LYS A 193 11.18 -18.70 5.55
CA LYS A 193 11.40 -17.75 6.67
C LYS A 193 10.95 -16.32 6.37
N ALA A 194 10.86 -15.94 5.09
CA ALA A 194 10.37 -14.65 4.66
C ALA A 194 8.84 -14.63 4.47
N TRP A 195 8.13 -15.74 4.71
CA TRP A 195 6.68 -15.77 4.53
C TRP A 195 5.96 -14.98 5.62
N THR A 196 5.09 -14.09 5.17
CA THR A 196 4.32 -13.17 6.00
C THR A 196 2.88 -13.09 5.53
N ALA A 197 2.04 -12.36 6.27
CA ALA A 197 0.68 -12.08 5.82
C ALA A 197 0.69 -11.27 4.51
N TRP A 198 1.68 -10.40 4.34
CA TRP A 198 1.85 -9.54 3.16
C TRP A 198 3.25 -9.78 2.58
N ASN A 199 3.33 -10.37 1.38
CA ASN A 199 4.59 -10.65 0.69
C ASN A 199 4.66 -9.81 -0.59
N TYR A 200 5.58 -8.85 -0.63
CA TYR A 200 5.76 -8.01 -1.81
C TYR A 200 6.85 -8.59 -2.70
N LEU A 201 6.48 -9.00 -3.92
CA LEU A 201 7.42 -9.55 -4.90
C LEU A 201 7.72 -8.50 -5.98
N THR A 202 9.00 -8.21 -6.22
CA THR A 202 9.40 -7.15 -7.16
C THR A 202 10.73 -7.45 -7.86
N SER A 203 11.11 -6.61 -8.83
CA SER A 203 12.38 -6.68 -9.56
C SER A 203 13.10 -5.33 -9.53
N THR A 204 14.43 -5.36 -9.51
CA THR A 204 15.29 -4.17 -9.61
C THR A 204 15.19 -3.53 -10.99
N SER A 205 15.03 -4.35 -12.03
CA SER A 205 14.72 -3.89 -13.38
C SER A 205 13.21 -3.93 -13.57
N TYR A 206 12.58 -2.76 -13.67
CA TYR A 206 11.15 -2.69 -13.92
C TYR A 206 10.88 -2.97 -15.40
N ILE A 207 10.01 -3.93 -15.67
CA ILE A 207 9.36 -4.04 -16.98
C ILE A 207 8.16 -3.11 -16.85
N HIS A 208 8.20 -1.95 -17.53
CA HIS A 208 7.03 -1.11 -17.67
C HIS A 208 5.87 -1.98 -18.18
N PRO A 209 4.79 -2.19 -17.40
CA PRO A 209 3.54 -2.57 -18.02
C PRO A 209 3.26 -1.44 -19.02
N SER A 210 3.13 -1.79 -20.30
CA SER A 210 2.63 -0.86 -21.30
C SER A 210 1.37 -0.23 -20.72
N HIS A 211 1.36 1.10 -20.54
CA HIS A 211 0.25 1.88 -20.01
C HIS A 211 -1.09 1.16 -20.20
N GLU A 212 -1.57 0.46 -19.17
CA GLU A 212 -2.92 -0.07 -19.24
C GLU A 212 -3.86 1.11 -19.13
N SER A 213 -4.75 1.18 -20.12
CA SER A 213 -5.74 2.22 -20.31
C SER A 213 -6.52 2.47 -19.03
N LYS A 214 -6.86 3.75 -18.81
CA LYS A 214 -7.88 4.18 -17.85
C LYS A 214 -9.03 3.18 -17.86
N THR A 215 -9.18 2.44 -16.76
CA THR A 215 -10.20 1.39 -16.64
C THR A 215 -11.39 2.00 -15.91
N SER A 216 -12.58 1.86 -16.49
CA SER A 216 -13.83 2.30 -15.85
C SER A 216 -14.23 1.29 -14.78
N ALA A 217 -14.87 1.71 -13.69
CA ALA A 217 -15.41 0.76 -12.71
C ALA A 217 -16.40 -0.25 -13.32
N SER A 218 -16.99 0.05 -14.48
CA SER A 218 -17.84 -0.86 -15.24
C SER A 218 -17.13 -2.05 -15.88
N GLU A 219 -15.80 -2.02 -15.99
CA GLU A 219 -14.98 -3.09 -16.58
C GLU A 219 -14.44 -4.05 -15.50
N VAL A 220 -14.68 -3.76 -14.22
CA VAL A 220 -14.36 -4.66 -13.10
C VAL A 220 -15.40 -5.79 -13.10
N SER A 221 -15.12 -6.86 -13.84
CA SER A 221 -15.93 -8.08 -13.80
C SER A 221 -15.93 -8.64 -12.38
N SER A 222 -17.13 -8.86 -11.84
CA SER A 222 -17.38 -9.56 -10.58
C SER A 222 -16.50 -10.80 -10.39
N ILE A 223 -16.05 -11.01 -9.15
CA ILE A 223 -15.37 -12.24 -8.69
C ILE A 223 -16.14 -13.46 -9.20
N SER A 224 -15.65 -14.11 -10.25
CA SER A 224 -16.06 -15.47 -10.58
C SER A 224 -15.38 -16.40 -9.58
N MET A 225 -16.19 -17.04 -8.73
CA MET A 225 -15.72 -18.08 -7.80
C MET A 225 -15.11 -19.26 -8.54
#